data_AF-A0AAJ1H7B5-F1
#
_entry.id   AF-A0AAJ1H7B5-F1
#
_cell.length_a   1.000
_cell.length_b   1.000
_cell.length_c   1.000
_cell.angle_alpha   90.00
_cell.angle_beta   90.00
_cell.angle_gamma   90.00
#
_symmetry.space_group_name_H-M   'P 1'
#
loop_
_entity.id
_entity.type
_entity.pdbx_description
1 polymer ?
#
loop_
_entity_poly.entity_id
_entity_poly.type
_entity_poly.pdbx_seq_one_letter_code
_entity_poly.pdbx_strand_id
1 'polypeptide(L)'
;MSRVSPRAARLAAWIAVPAALVASGVVVSTASYSAFSATTTNPTSNWTAGTVALSDDDANTALFTAANLKPGSVDSKCITVTSTGSLPSTVKLYATSPSTSSVLAQNTTIKIEQGTGGGLSSCSGFTPAATGGTLFENTLPTLGTQATNFASGLGAWTTTGAASETRVYRVTYTVSANTPNAAQGTNAQIGLTWEAQNN
;
A
#
# COMPACT_ATOMS: atom_id res chain seq x y z
N MET A 1 14.80 9.67 -100.93
CA MET A 1 14.43 8.68 -99.89
C MET A 1 15.35 7.47 -100.03
N SER A 2 16.41 7.43 -99.23
CA SER A 2 17.44 6.39 -99.31
C SER A 2 16.84 5.07 -98.81
N ARG A 3 16.66 4.09 -99.71
CA ARG A 3 16.17 2.76 -99.33
C ARG A 3 17.26 2.06 -98.52
N VAL A 4 17.00 1.86 -97.24
CA VAL A 4 17.87 1.08 -96.36
C VAL A 4 17.98 -0.34 -96.93
N SER A 5 19.21 -0.81 -97.16
CA SER A 5 19.40 -2.16 -97.71
C SER A 5 18.95 -3.21 -96.67
N PRO A 6 18.34 -4.34 -97.10
CA PRO A 6 17.85 -5.36 -96.18
C PRO A 6 18.96 -5.96 -95.31
N ARG A 7 20.23 -5.86 -95.73
CA ARG A 7 21.40 -6.27 -94.97
C ARG A 7 21.75 -5.28 -93.85
N ALA A 8 21.68 -3.97 -94.12
CA ALA A 8 21.90 -2.94 -93.11
C ALA A 8 20.79 -2.95 -92.04
N ALA A 9 19.54 -3.20 -92.44
CA ALA A 9 18.41 -3.35 -91.52
C ALA A 9 18.57 -4.58 -90.60
N ARG A 10 19.04 -5.72 -91.13
CA ARG A 10 19.32 -6.92 -90.33
C ARG A 10 20.47 -6.70 -89.33
N LEU A 11 21.55 -6.05 -89.76
CA LEU A 11 22.69 -5.77 -88.88
C LEU A 11 22.30 -4.80 -87.74
N ALA A 12 21.51 -3.78 -88.06
CA ALA A 12 20.97 -2.85 -87.08
C ALA A 12 20.07 -3.56 -86.06
N ALA A 13 19.21 -4.49 -86.50
CA ALA A 13 18.38 -5.29 -85.61
C ALA A 13 19.19 -6.21 -84.68
N TRP A 14 20.25 -6.85 -85.19
CA TRP A 14 21.13 -7.73 -84.42
C TRP A 14 21.95 -7.00 -83.35
N ILE A 15 22.25 -5.71 -83.55
CA ILE A 15 22.98 -4.89 -82.58
C ILE A 15 22.02 -4.18 -81.62
N ALA A 16 20.89 -3.67 -82.14
CA ALA A 16 19.94 -2.91 -81.35
C ALA A 16 19.24 -3.75 -80.27
N VAL A 17 18.93 -5.02 -80.54
CA VAL A 17 18.24 -5.89 -79.56
C VAL A 17 19.12 -6.21 -78.35
N PRO A 18 20.37 -6.69 -78.50
CA PRO A 18 21.28 -6.89 -77.37
C PRO A 18 21.64 -5.58 -76.67
N ALA A 19 21.89 -4.50 -77.43
CA ALA A 19 22.21 -3.20 -76.85
C ALA A 19 21.04 -2.63 -76.03
N ALA A 20 19.80 -2.79 -76.51
CA ALA A 20 18.61 -2.43 -75.75
C ALA A 20 18.41 -3.32 -74.52
N LEU A 21 18.73 -4.61 -74.59
CA LEU A 21 18.69 -5.54 -73.45
C LEU A 21 19.72 -5.18 -72.37
N VAL A 22 20.95 -4.87 -72.78
CA VAL A 22 22.01 -4.41 -71.86
C VAL A 22 21.65 -3.05 -71.27
N ALA A 23 21.20 -2.10 -72.09
CA ALA A 23 20.77 -0.78 -71.60
C ALA A 23 19.57 -0.89 -70.65
N SER A 24 18.59 -1.74 -70.96
CA SER A 24 17.43 -2.00 -70.08
C SER A 24 17.87 -2.69 -68.78
N GLY A 25 18.79 -3.65 -68.86
CA GLY A 25 19.35 -4.32 -67.69
C GLY A 25 20.12 -3.37 -66.77
N VAL A 26 20.91 -2.45 -67.34
CA VAL A 26 21.62 -1.41 -66.57
C VAL A 26 20.61 -0.47 -65.88
N VAL A 27 19.61 0.05 -66.62
CA VAL A 27 18.60 0.96 -66.07
C VAL A 27 17.77 0.29 -64.96
N VAL A 28 17.34 -0.96 -65.15
CA VAL A 28 16.58 -1.72 -64.14
C VAL A 28 17.45 -2.08 -62.92
N SER A 29 18.73 -2.38 -63.13
CA SER A 29 19.67 -2.69 -62.04
C SER A 29 19.96 -1.48 -61.16
N THR A 30 19.96 -0.27 -61.73
CA THR A 30 20.10 0.99 -60.99
C THR A 30 18.80 1.47 -60.33
N ALA A 31 17.64 1.00 -60.80
CA ALA A 31 16.34 1.38 -60.25
C ALA A 31 15.86 0.51 -59.07
N SER A 32 16.49 -0.65 -58.83
CA SER A 32 15.99 -1.66 -57.88
C SER A 32 16.64 -1.66 -56.49
N TYR A 33 17.29 -0.57 -56.07
CA TYR A 33 17.79 -0.41 -54.69
C TYR A 33 16.99 0.63 -53.91
N SER A 34 15.70 0.36 -53.70
CA SER A 34 14.90 1.03 -52.68
C SER A 34 14.57 0.03 -51.58
N ALA A 35 15.57 -0.31 -50.78
CA ALA A 35 15.33 -0.99 -49.51
C ALA A 35 14.80 0.06 -48.52
N PHE A 36 13.49 0.33 -48.58
CA PHE A 36 12.81 1.12 -47.56
C PHE A 36 12.88 0.34 -46.25
N SER A 37 13.75 0.76 -45.35
CA SER A 37 13.79 0.28 -43.97
C SER A 37 13.41 1.42 -43.05
N ALA A 38 12.48 1.14 -42.14
CA ALA A 38 12.13 2.02 -41.05
C ALA A 38 12.15 1.17 -39.78
N THR A 39 12.97 1.56 -38.81
CA THR A 39 12.98 0.97 -37.48
C THR A 39 12.27 1.90 -36.53
N THR A 40 11.34 1.37 -35.75
CA THR A 40 10.81 2.07 -34.57
C THR A 40 11.29 1.33 -33.34
N THR A 41 11.63 2.06 -32.29
CA THR A 41 12.15 1.48 -31.05
C THR A 41 11.25 1.96 -29.93
N ASN A 42 10.64 1.04 -29.20
CA ASN A 42 10.07 1.36 -27.89
C ASN A 42 11.21 1.18 -26.88
N PRO A 43 11.73 2.26 -26.27
CA PRO A 43 12.78 2.13 -25.26
C PRO A 43 12.29 1.30 -24.07
N THR A 44 13.23 0.91 -23.21
CA THR A 44 12.94 0.07 -22.04
C THR A 44 11.82 0.68 -21.21
N SER A 45 10.71 -0.03 -21.13
CA SER A 45 9.60 0.32 -20.25
C SER A 45 9.94 -0.16 -18.83
N ASN A 46 9.81 0.74 -17.87
CA ASN A 46 10.05 0.45 -16.46
C ASN A 46 8.75 0.66 -15.69
N TRP A 47 8.42 -0.31 -14.82
CA TRP A 47 7.29 -0.21 -13.91
C TRP A 47 7.80 -0.50 -12.51
N THR A 48 7.45 0.36 -11.56
CA THR A 48 7.77 0.18 -10.14
C THR A 48 6.46 -0.05 -9.41
N ALA A 49 6.39 -1.10 -8.60
CA ALA A 49 5.25 -1.34 -7.74
C ALA A 49 5.20 -0.26 -6.65
N GLY A 50 3.99 0.21 -6.33
CA GLY A 50 3.79 1.05 -5.16
C GLY A 50 3.92 0.23 -3.87
N THR A 51 4.09 0.94 -2.74
CA THR A 51 4.30 0.32 -1.43
C THR A 51 3.15 0.59 -0.47
N VAL A 52 2.95 -0.33 0.48
CA VAL A 52 2.18 -0.12 1.70
C VAL A 52 3.15 -0.24 2.87
N ALA A 53 3.27 0.81 3.69
CA ALA A 53 4.20 0.84 4.80
C ALA A 53 3.58 1.59 5.98
N LEU A 54 3.58 0.94 7.15
CA LEU A 54 3.19 1.51 8.43
C LEU A 54 4.33 1.36 9.43
N SER A 55 4.51 2.37 10.25
CA SER A 55 5.32 2.31 11.47
C SER A 55 4.58 3.00 12.60
N ASP A 56 4.74 2.53 13.82
CA ASP A 56 4.37 3.25 15.02
C ASP A 56 5.62 3.80 15.75
N ASP A 57 5.40 4.53 16.84
CA ASP A 57 6.45 5.21 17.58
C ASP A 57 6.96 4.44 18.82
N ASP A 58 6.44 3.25 19.16
CA ASP A 58 6.75 2.52 20.40
C ASP A 58 7.94 1.54 20.33
N ALA A 59 8.58 1.41 19.16
CA ALA A 59 9.71 0.53 18.91
C ALA A 59 9.44 -0.97 19.21
N ASN A 60 8.22 -1.44 18.94
CA ASN A 60 7.74 -2.80 19.23
C ASN A 60 7.70 -3.12 20.74
N THR A 61 7.39 -2.13 21.57
CA THR A 61 7.23 -2.34 23.01
C THR A 61 5.75 -2.41 23.39
N ALA A 62 5.43 -3.11 24.49
CA ALA A 62 4.05 -3.17 24.94
C ALA A 62 3.58 -1.77 25.38
N LEU A 63 2.46 -1.30 24.82
CA LEU A 63 1.88 0.02 25.14
C LEU A 63 1.63 0.20 26.65
N PHE A 64 1.34 -0.88 27.36
CA PHE A 64 1.21 -0.90 28.82
C PHE A 64 2.03 -2.03 29.44
N THR A 65 2.79 -1.70 30.49
CA THR A 65 3.39 -2.65 31.43
C THR A 65 2.89 -2.35 32.83
N ALA A 66 1.57 -2.45 33.03
CA ALA A 66 0.94 -2.13 34.29
C ALA A 66 1.05 -3.29 35.29
N ALA A 67 1.43 -2.99 36.52
CA ALA A 67 1.55 -3.95 37.63
C ALA A 67 0.78 -3.45 38.85
N ASN A 68 0.43 -4.37 39.76
CA ASN A 68 -0.27 -4.06 41.02
C ASN A 68 -1.59 -3.28 40.81
N LEU A 69 -2.33 -3.61 39.75
CA LEU A 69 -3.62 -3.02 39.46
C LEU A 69 -4.63 -3.37 40.56
N LYS A 70 -5.38 -2.35 40.97
CA LYS A 70 -6.48 -2.43 41.95
C LYS A 70 -7.78 -1.91 41.34
N PRO A 71 -8.95 -2.18 41.95
CA PRO A 71 -10.21 -1.56 41.53
C PRO A 71 -10.08 -0.03 41.41
N GLY A 72 -10.55 0.53 40.29
CA GLY A 72 -10.44 1.96 39.97
C GLY A 72 -9.12 2.40 39.35
N SER A 73 -8.17 1.48 39.10
CA SER A 73 -6.93 1.84 38.38
C SER A 73 -7.23 2.28 36.96
N VAL A 74 -6.61 3.37 36.53
CA VAL A 74 -6.76 3.95 35.19
C VAL A 74 -5.42 4.47 34.70
N ASP A 75 -5.11 4.24 33.44
CA ASP A 75 -4.00 4.90 32.74
C ASP A 75 -4.33 5.03 31.24
N SER A 76 -3.69 6.00 30.60
CA SER A 76 -3.86 6.29 29.17
C SER A 76 -2.51 6.46 28.50
N LYS A 77 -2.34 5.85 27.33
CA LYS A 77 -1.16 5.98 26.49
C LYS A 77 -1.57 6.34 25.08
N CYS A 78 -0.73 7.15 24.45
CA CYS A 78 -0.90 7.57 23.07
C CYS A 78 0.20 6.96 22.21
N ILE A 79 -0.18 6.59 21.00
CA ILE A 79 0.68 5.99 19.98
C ILE A 79 0.42 6.69 18.65
N THR A 80 1.48 7.04 17.95
CA THR A 80 1.41 7.71 16.64
C THR A 80 1.66 6.67 15.56
N VAL A 81 0.64 6.38 14.76
CA VAL A 81 0.77 5.50 13.59
C VAL A 81 1.07 6.37 12.37
N THR A 82 2.15 6.05 11.68
CA THR A 82 2.65 6.78 10.51
C THR A 82 2.55 5.89 9.28
N SER A 83 1.90 6.39 8.23
CA SER A 83 1.91 5.79 6.90
C SER A 83 2.92 6.49 6.01
N THR A 84 3.79 5.71 5.38
CA THR A 84 4.80 6.17 4.40
C THR A 84 4.67 5.45 3.06
N GLY A 85 3.65 4.59 2.91
CA GLY A 85 3.37 3.88 1.67
C GLY A 85 3.04 4.85 0.52
N SER A 86 3.31 4.41 -0.70
CA SER A 86 3.05 5.19 -1.92
C SER A 86 1.70 4.88 -2.56
N LEU A 87 0.88 4.03 -1.95
CA LEU A 87 -0.45 3.65 -2.42
C LEU A 87 -1.53 4.06 -1.42
N PRO A 88 -2.71 4.49 -1.90
CA PRO A 88 -3.87 4.64 -1.04
C PRO A 88 -4.15 3.33 -0.29
N SER A 89 -4.32 3.42 1.02
CA SER A 89 -4.53 2.25 1.88
C SER A 89 -5.60 2.54 2.92
N THR A 90 -6.25 1.49 3.41
CA THR A 90 -7.10 1.59 4.60
C THR A 90 -6.36 0.99 5.78
N VAL A 91 -6.24 1.76 6.86
CA VAL A 91 -5.64 1.33 8.12
C VAL A 91 -6.75 0.98 9.11
N LYS A 92 -6.63 -0.22 9.70
CA LYS A 92 -7.52 -0.72 10.74
C LYS A 92 -6.74 -1.24 11.94
N LEU A 93 -7.41 -1.23 13.09
CA LEU A 93 -6.87 -1.70 14.36
C LEU A 93 -7.59 -2.97 14.83
N TYR A 94 -6.85 -3.99 15.26
CA TYR A 94 -7.42 -5.17 15.90
C TYR A 94 -6.58 -5.65 17.08
N ALA A 95 -7.19 -6.48 17.91
CA ALA A 95 -6.56 -7.07 19.09
C ALA A 95 -5.89 -8.40 18.76
N THR A 96 -4.77 -8.66 19.41
CA THR A 96 -4.01 -9.92 19.34
C THR A 96 -3.77 -10.46 20.75
N SER A 97 -3.75 -11.79 20.89
CA SER A 97 -3.51 -12.48 22.17
C SER A 97 -4.31 -11.97 23.40
N PRO A 98 -5.61 -11.64 23.28
CA PRO A 98 -6.39 -11.08 24.39
C PRO A 98 -6.69 -12.12 25.48
N SER A 99 -6.64 -11.71 26.74
CA SER A 99 -7.24 -12.47 27.85
C SER A 99 -8.76 -12.38 27.79
N THR A 100 -9.44 -13.49 27.53
CA THR A 100 -10.91 -13.49 27.44
C THR A 100 -11.62 -14.02 28.68
N SER A 101 -10.93 -14.77 29.54
CA SER A 101 -11.54 -15.49 30.67
C SER A 101 -11.10 -15.01 32.06
N SER A 102 -9.97 -14.30 32.17
CA SER A 102 -9.49 -13.80 33.47
C SER A 102 -10.48 -12.83 34.11
N VAL A 103 -10.65 -12.91 35.44
CA VAL A 103 -11.55 -12.02 36.19
C VAL A 103 -11.08 -10.56 36.06
N LEU A 104 -9.77 -10.30 36.09
CA LEU A 104 -9.24 -8.95 35.86
C LEU A 104 -9.58 -8.45 34.45
N ALA A 105 -9.44 -9.30 33.43
CA ALA A 105 -9.76 -8.93 32.05
C ALA A 105 -11.25 -8.60 31.87
N GLN A 106 -12.13 -9.44 32.42
CA GLN A 106 -13.59 -9.21 32.39
C GLN A 106 -14.03 -7.92 33.09
N ASN A 107 -13.23 -7.43 34.04
CA ASN A 107 -13.48 -6.19 34.78
C ASN A 107 -12.63 -5.00 34.31
N THR A 108 -11.88 -5.15 33.21
CA THR A 108 -11.08 -4.07 32.62
C THR A 108 -11.76 -3.58 31.36
N THR A 109 -12.19 -2.33 31.36
CA THR A 109 -12.68 -1.63 30.17
C THR A 109 -11.49 -1.10 29.39
N ILE A 110 -11.50 -1.30 28.08
CA ILE A 110 -10.58 -0.69 27.14
C ILE A 110 -11.36 0.36 26.35
N LYS A 111 -10.84 1.59 26.33
CA LYS A 111 -11.32 2.67 25.47
C LYS A 111 -10.24 3.01 24.46
N ILE A 112 -10.60 3.01 23.18
CA ILE A 112 -9.70 3.37 22.08
C ILE A 112 -10.31 4.55 21.35
N GLU A 113 -9.53 5.62 21.24
CA GLU A 113 -9.86 6.83 20.51
C GLU A 113 -8.82 7.09 19.43
N GLN A 114 -9.23 7.72 18.33
CA GLN A 114 -8.35 8.22 17.28
C GLN A 114 -8.50 9.72 17.13
N GLY A 115 -7.43 10.39 16.71
CA GLY A 115 -7.41 11.85 16.65
C GLY A 115 -6.10 12.41 16.15
N THR A 116 -5.76 13.59 16.67
CA THR A 116 -4.53 14.33 16.36
C THR A 116 -3.97 14.95 17.65
N GLY A 117 -2.71 15.39 17.62
CA GLY A 117 -2.02 15.86 18.83
C GLY A 117 -1.71 14.72 19.80
N GLY A 118 -1.00 15.02 20.88
CA GLY A 118 -0.31 13.98 21.67
C GLY A 118 0.99 13.53 21.00
N GLY A 119 1.65 12.55 21.62
CA GLY A 119 2.84 11.91 21.06
C GLY A 119 3.24 10.68 21.85
N LEU A 120 4.42 10.12 21.52
CA LEU A 120 5.05 8.99 22.19
C LEU A 120 4.74 8.90 23.68
N SER A 121 3.91 7.93 24.07
CA SER A 121 3.57 7.58 25.47
C SER A 121 2.87 8.67 26.31
N SER A 122 2.55 9.84 25.71
CA SER A 122 1.88 10.96 26.37
C SER A 122 0.69 11.45 25.55
N CYS A 123 -0.47 11.51 26.20
CA CYS A 123 -1.69 12.03 25.60
C CYS A 123 -1.92 13.52 25.81
N SER A 124 -0.90 14.26 26.27
CA SER A 124 -1.00 15.71 26.42
C SER A 124 -1.27 16.38 25.07
N GLY A 125 -2.33 17.18 24.99
CA GLY A 125 -2.75 17.83 23.74
C GLY A 125 -3.43 16.91 22.73
N PHE A 126 -3.70 15.64 23.09
CA PHE A 126 -4.51 14.76 22.25
C PHE A 126 -5.93 15.30 22.12
N THR A 127 -6.38 15.41 20.88
CA THR A 127 -7.73 15.84 20.51
C THR A 127 -8.38 14.74 19.69
N PRO A 128 -9.44 14.07 20.21
CA PRO A 128 -10.20 13.08 19.44
C PRO A 128 -10.76 13.68 18.15
N ALA A 129 -10.88 12.86 17.12
CA ALA A 129 -11.54 13.28 15.88
C ALA A 129 -13.01 13.63 16.14
N ALA A 130 -13.49 14.72 15.53
CA ALA A 130 -14.86 15.21 15.72
C ALA A 130 -15.93 14.18 15.27
N THR A 131 -15.59 13.31 14.32
CA THR A 131 -16.45 12.22 13.85
C THR A 131 -15.67 10.93 13.90
N GLY A 132 -16.24 9.88 14.49
CA GLY A 132 -15.56 8.59 14.67
C GLY A 132 -14.33 8.67 15.58
N GLY A 133 -14.31 9.61 16.53
CA GLY A 133 -13.20 9.79 17.48
C GLY A 133 -13.06 8.65 18.46
N THR A 134 -14.16 8.06 18.94
CA THR A 134 -14.15 6.83 19.74
C THR A 134 -14.34 5.63 18.84
N LEU A 135 -13.37 4.73 18.81
CA LEU A 135 -13.41 3.50 18.01
C LEU A 135 -14.00 2.33 18.79
N PHE A 136 -13.74 2.29 20.10
CA PHE A 136 -14.19 1.21 20.97
C PHE A 136 -14.24 1.66 22.43
N GLU A 137 -15.24 1.18 23.16
CA GLU A 137 -15.36 1.37 24.60
C GLU A 137 -16.16 0.21 25.21
N ASN A 138 -15.47 -0.84 25.63
CA ASN A 138 -16.06 -2.01 26.29
C ASN A 138 -14.99 -2.84 27.00
N THR A 139 -15.33 -4.01 27.53
CA THR A 139 -14.38 -4.89 28.24
C THR A 139 -13.29 -5.44 27.33
N LEU A 140 -12.13 -5.74 27.91
CA LEU A 140 -10.98 -6.32 27.20
C LEU A 140 -11.36 -7.63 26.45
N PRO A 141 -12.10 -8.60 27.03
CA PRO A 141 -12.58 -9.77 26.30
C PRO A 141 -13.46 -9.42 25.09
N THR A 142 -14.27 -8.38 25.21
CA THR A 142 -15.15 -7.93 24.13
C THR A 142 -14.34 -7.38 22.96
N LEU A 143 -13.29 -6.61 23.24
CA LEU A 143 -12.36 -6.13 22.21
C LEU A 143 -11.70 -7.31 21.49
N GLY A 144 -11.23 -8.28 22.28
CA GLY A 144 -10.56 -9.48 21.80
C GLY A 144 -11.40 -10.40 20.92
N THR A 145 -12.73 -10.30 20.99
CA THR A 145 -13.65 -11.10 20.17
C THR A 145 -14.25 -10.32 19.00
N GLN A 146 -14.44 -9.00 19.14
CA GLN A 146 -15.01 -8.17 18.06
C GLN A 146 -13.98 -7.73 17.02
N ALA A 147 -12.75 -7.40 17.42
CA ALA A 147 -11.73 -6.88 16.51
C ALA A 147 -10.54 -7.85 16.47
N THR A 148 -10.60 -8.83 15.57
CA THR A 148 -9.69 -10.00 15.55
C THR A 148 -8.73 -10.03 14.38
N ASN A 149 -9.02 -9.28 13.32
CA ASN A 149 -8.21 -9.19 12.11
C ASN A 149 -8.60 -7.93 11.31
N PHE A 150 -7.99 -7.73 10.15
CA PHE A 150 -8.31 -6.59 9.28
C PHE A 150 -9.79 -6.51 8.88
N ALA A 151 -10.45 -7.63 8.57
CA ALA A 151 -11.85 -7.62 8.14
C ALA A 151 -12.79 -7.09 9.24
N SER A 152 -12.56 -7.51 10.49
CA SER A 152 -13.33 -7.09 11.67
C SER A 152 -12.72 -5.92 12.44
N GLY A 153 -11.61 -5.35 11.95
CA GLY A 153 -10.86 -4.32 12.63
C GLY A 153 -11.64 -3.00 12.80
N LEU A 154 -11.27 -2.29 13.86
CA LEU A 154 -11.84 -1.00 14.25
C LEU A 154 -11.29 0.14 13.39
N GLY A 155 -12.15 1.14 13.19
CA GLY A 155 -11.82 2.33 12.39
C GLY A 155 -11.64 2.01 10.91
N ALA A 156 -11.30 3.05 10.15
CA ALA A 156 -10.97 2.97 8.73
C ALA A 156 -10.25 4.26 8.33
N TRP A 157 -9.00 4.43 8.80
CA TRP A 157 -8.21 5.58 8.38
C TRP A 157 -7.72 5.35 6.95
N THR A 158 -8.25 6.13 6.02
CA THR A 158 -7.79 6.12 4.63
C THR A 158 -6.57 7.01 4.47
N THR A 159 -5.47 6.44 3.98
CA THR A 159 -4.27 7.16 3.57
C THR A 159 -4.32 7.41 2.07
N THR A 160 -3.76 8.53 1.63
CA THR A 160 -3.64 8.87 0.21
C THR A 160 -2.42 8.22 -0.44
N GLY A 161 -1.36 7.99 0.33
CA GLY A 161 -0.08 7.47 -0.18
C GLY A 161 0.71 8.48 -1.01
N ALA A 162 0.36 9.78 -0.95
CA ALA A 162 1.07 10.84 -1.66
C ALA A 162 2.22 11.44 -0.83
N ALA A 163 2.14 11.35 0.50
CA ALA A 163 3.11 11.86 1.46
C ALA A 163 3.04 11.07 2.77
N SER A 164 3.94 11.37 3.70
CA SER A 164 3.83 10.82 5.06
C SER A 164 2.58 11.36 5.73
N GLU A 165 1.76 10.45 6.26
CA GLU A 165 0.51 10.78 6.94
C GLU A 165 0.51 10.15 8.35
N THR A 166 -0.08 10.83 9.33
CA THR A 166 -0.11 10.34 10.72
C THR A 166 -1.50 10.32 11.31
N ARG A 167 -1.72 9.36 12.20
CA ARG A 167 -2.90 9.27 13.07
C ARG A 167 -2.46 8.90 14.47
N VAL A 168 -2.92 9.68 15.46
CA VAL A 168 -2.66 9.37 16.86
C VAL A 168 -3.85 8.59 17.42
N TYR A 169 -3.55 7.54 18.17
CA TYR A 169 -4.52 6.76 18.92
C TYR A 169 -4.27 6.94 20.41
N ARG A 170 -5.34 7.14 21.18
CA ARG A 170 -5.31 7.10 22.65
C ARG A 170 -5.98 5.83 23.12
N VAL A 171 -5.22 4.99 23.83
CA VAL A 171 -5.74 3.80 24.49
C VAL A 171 -5.80 4.09 25.98
N THR A 172 -6.93 3.76 26.60
CA THR A 172 -7.14 3.89 28.05
C THR A 172 -7.63 2.56 28.59
N TYR A 173 -7.03 2.07 29.66
CA TYR A 173 -7.62 1.00 30.45
C TYR A 173 -8.26 1.57 31.71
N THR A 174 -9.37 0.98 32.13
CA THR A 174 -10.02 1.27 33.41
C THR A 174 -10.40 -0.05 34.08
N VAL A 175 -9.80 -0.33 35.23
CA VAL A 175 -10.21 -1.46 36.09
C VAL A 175 -11.44 -1.02 36.86
N SER A 176 -12.55 -1.73 36.71
CA SER A 176 -13.82 -1.43 37.37
C SER A 176 -13.64 -1.23 38.87
N ALA A 177 -14.27 -0.20 39.45
CA ALA A 177 -14.29 0.00 40.90
C ALA A 177 -14.99 -1.15 41.65
N ASN A 178 -15.83 -1.91 40.95
CA ASN A 178 -16.56 -3.06 41.49
C ASN A 178 -15.86 -4.40 41.23
N THR A 179 -14.58 -4.38 40.84
CA THR A 179 -13.82 -5.62 40.56
C THR A 179 -13.77 -6.50 41.82
N PRO A 180 -14.17 -7.78 41.74
CA PRO A 180 -14.25 -8.66 42.92
C PRO A 180 -12.87 -9.16 43.36
N ASN A 181 -12.76 -9.63 44.60
CA ASN A 181 -11.53 -10.21 45.16
C ASN A 181 -10.98 -11.40 44.35
N ALA A 182 -11.84 -12.10 43.60
CA ALA A 182 -11.42 -13.17 42.69
C ALA A 182 -10.46 -12.70 41.57
N ALA A 183 -10.34 -11.39 41.33
CA ALA A 183 -9.35 -10.83 40.41
C ALA A 183 -7.93 -10.76 41.00
N GLN A 184 -7.78 -10.86 42.33
CA GLN A 184 -6.48 -10.73 42.98
C GLN A 184 -5.50 -11.82 42.50
N GLY A 185 -4.31 -11.40 42.08
CA GLY A 185 -3.28 -12.31 41.55
C GLY A 185 -3.53 -12.83 40.13
N THR A 186 -4.66 -12.47 39.51
CA THR A 186 -4.92 -12.79 38.09
C THR A 186 -4.23 -11.78 37.16
N ASN A 187 -3.97 -12.18 35.92
CA ASN A 187 -3.39 -11.31 34.90
C ASN A 187 -4.43 -10.99 33.80
N ALA A 188 -4.17 -9.92 33.06
CA ALA A 188 -4.88 -9.61 31.83
C ALA A 188 -3.87 -9.08 30.82
N GLN A 189 -3.98 -9.52 29.57
CA GLN A 189 -3.11 -9.10 28.48
C GLN A 189 -3.92 -8.85 27.22
N ILE A 190 -3.43 -7.94 26.38
CA ILE A 190 -3.94 -7.69 25.04
C ILE A 190 -2.83 -7.05 24.23
N GLY A 191 -2.61 -7.54 23.01
CA GLY A 191 -1.84 -6.88 21.97
C GLY A 191 -2.76 -6.07 21.08
N LEU A 192 -2.23 -5.00 20.50
CA LEU A 192 -2.94 -4.15 19.54
C LEU A 192 -2.12 -4.10 18.26
N THR A 193 -2.78 -4.28 17.12
CA THR A 193 -2.13 -4.31 15.80
C THR A 193 -2.83 -3.36 14.86
N TRP A 194 -2.07 -2.45 14.27
CA TRP A 194 -2.49 -1.63 13.15
C TRP A 194 -2.01 -2.27 11.86
N GLU A 195 -2.93 -2.45 10.91
CA GLU A 195 -2.64 -3.05 9.62
C GLU A 195 -3.19 -2.15 8.51
N ALA A 196 -2.37 -1.93 7.48
CA ALA A 196 -2.78 -1.27 6.24
C ALA A 196 -2.99 -2.32 5.16
N GLN A 197 -4.11 -2.24 4.45
CA GLN A 197 -4.30 -2.94 3.19
C GLN A 197 -4.68 -1.97 2.09
N ASN A 198 -4.08 -2.16 0.91
CA ASN A 198 -4.47 -1.53 -0.34
C ASN A 198 -5.25 -2.55 -1.18
N ASN A 199 -6.35 -2.11 -1.82
CA ASN A 199 -7.03 -2.88 -2.86
C ASN A 199 -6.57 -2.40 -4.24
#